data_AF-A0A973GBG2-F1
#
_entry.id   AF-A0A973GBG2-F1
#
_cell.length_a   1.000
_cell.length_b   1.000
_cell.length_c   1.000
_cell.angle_alpha   90.00
_cell.angle_beta   90.00
_cell.angle_gamma   90.00
#
_symmetry.space_group_name_H-M   'P 1'
#
loop_
_entity.id
_entity.type
_entity.pdbx_description
1 polymer ?
#
loop_
_entity_poly.entity_id
_entity_poly.type
_entity_poly.pdbx_seq_one_letter_code
_entity_poly.pdbx_strand_id
1 'polypeptide(L)' 'MPVTTIDGREVHVDAEGFLTDPSEWDETLAKTLAANIGIELTDAHWAILRFLRADFA' A
#
# COMPACT_ATOMS: atom_id res chain seq x y z
N MET A 1 -8.43 13.62 6.49
CA MET A 1 -7.46 12.59 6.11
C MET A 1 -6.09 13.23 6.22
N PRO A 2 -5.24 12.82 7.17
CA PRO A 2 -3.84 13.22 7.15
C PRO A 2 -3.13 12.77 5.87
N VAL A 3 -2.07 13.48 5.51
CA VAL A 3 -1.13 13.09 4.46
C VAL A 3 0.15 12.61 5.13
N THR A 4 0.73 11.54 4.63
CA THR A 4 2.04 11.04 5.05
C THR A 4 2.97 10.90 3.87
N THR A 5 4.28 11.00 4.11
CA THR A 5 5.30 10.82 3.07
C THR A 5 5.91 9.43 3.17
N ILE A 6 5.77 8.64 2.11
CA ILE A 6 6.33 7.29 1.98
C ILE A 6 7.22 7.28 0.74
N ASP A 7 8.53 7.07 0.92
CA ASP A 7 9.52 7.08 -0.17
C ASP A 7 9.43 8.33 -1.08
N GLY A 8 9.32 9.50 -0.44
CA GLY A 8 9.22 10.80 -1.14
C GLY A 8 7.87 11.06 -1.80
N ARG A 9 6.91 10.14 -1.73
CA ARG A 9 5.54 10.29 -2.23
C ARG A 9 4.59 10.68 -1.09
N GLU A 10 3.76 11.67 -1.33
CA GLU A 10 2.64 11.99 -0.44
C GLU A 10 1.45 11.07 -0.73
N VAL A 11 0.87 10.49 0.33
CA VAL A 11 -0.33 9.66 0.26
C VAL A 11 -1.29 9.99 1.40
N HIS A 12 -2.58 9.83 1.15
CA HIS A 12 -3.63 10.05 2.11
C HIS A 12 -3.86 8.80 2.96
N VAL A 13 -3.82 8.99 4.27
CA VAL A 13 -4.05 7.94 5.25
C VAL A 13 -5.09 8.35 6.28
N ASP A 14 -5.60 7.39 7.03
CA ASP A 14 -6.39 7.64 8.23
C ASP A 14 -5.49 7.80 9.48
N ALA A 15 -6.11 7.81 10.67
CA ALA A 15 -5.39 7.94 11.94
C ALA A 15 -4.56 6.70 12.31
N GLU A 16 -4.84 5.55 11.71
CA GLU A 16 -4.14 4.28 11.94
C GLU A 16 -3.06 4.01 10.88
N GLY A 17 -3.01 4.83 9.82
CA GLY A 17 -2.02 4.75 8.74
C GLY A 17 -2.48 3.92 7.55
N PHE A 18 -3.77 3.59 7.44
CA PHE A 18 -4.31 2.92 6.25
C PHE A 18 -4.57 3.92 5.13
N LEU A 19 -4.26 3.53 3.89
CA LEU A 19 -4.57 4.33 2.71
C LEU A 19 -6.06 4.58 2.59
N THR A 20 -6.44 5.86 2.47
CA THR A 20 -7.83 6.27 2.30
C THR A 20 -8.21 6.56 0.86
N ASP A 21 -7.23 6.80 -0.02
CA ASP A 21 -7.43 6.92 -1.47
C ASP A 21 -6.89 5.66 -2.18
N PRO A 22 -7.75 4.80 -2.73
CA PRO A 22 -7.32 3.60 -3.46
C PRO A 22 -6.48 3.88 -4.70
N SER A 23 -6.65 5.04 -5.35
CA SER A 23 -5.94 5.41 -6.57
C SER A 23 -4.46 5.75 -6.33
N GLU A 24 -4.11 6.04 -5.08
CA GLU A 24 -2.72 6.30 -4.67
C GLU A 24 -1.92 5.02 -4.44
N TRP A 25 -2.56 3.85 -4.54
CA TRP A 25 -1.88 2.58 -4.43
C TRP A 25 -1.27 2.14 -5.77
N ASP A 26 -0.04 1.64 -5.71
CA ASP A 26 0.58 0.89 -6.79
C ASP A 26 1.54 -0.19 -6.23
N GLU A 27 2.08 -1.02 -7.12
CA GLU A 27 3.00 -2.09 -6.72
C GLU A 27 4.30 -1.56 -6.11
N THR A 28 4.73 -0.34 -6.45
CA THR A 28 5.93 0.28 -5.87
C THR A 28 5.68 0.62 -4.41
N LEU A 29 4.57 1.28 -4.10
CA LEU A 29 4.18 1.60 -2.73
C LEU A 29 4.00 0.34 -1.88
N ALA A 30 3.39 -0.70 -2.43
CA ALA A 30 3.25 -1.99 -1.74
C ALA A 30 4.61 -2.59 -1.35
N LYS A 31 5.60 -2.56 -2.27
CA LYS A 31 6.96 -3.03 -2.00
C LYS A 31 7.66 -2.19 -0.92
N THR A 32 7.53 -0.87 -0.99
CA THR A 32 8.09 0.03 0.03
C THR A 32 7.52 -0.26 1.42
N LEU A 33 6.21 -0.43 1.52
CA LEU A 33 5.53 -0.77 2.77
C LEU A 33 6.00 -2.13 3.33
N ALA A 34 6.14 -3.14 2.46
CA ALA A 34 6.65 -4.45 2.84
C ALA A 34 8.11 -4.39 3.36
N ALA A 35 8.97 -3.62 2.68
CA ALA A 35 10.34 -3.41 3.09
C ALA A 35 10.44 -2.73 4.46
N ASN A 36 9.55 -1.77 4.76
CA ASN A 36 9.51 -1.08 6.06
C ASN A 36 9.23 -2.02 7.24
N ILE A 37 8.57 -3.16 7.01
CA ILE A 37 8.32 -4.20 8.02
C ILE A 37 9.25 -5.42 7.86
N GLY A 38 10.27 -5.31 7.01
CA GLY A 38 11.29 -6.34 6.83
C GLY A 38 10.83 -7.60 6.08
N ILE A 39 9.82 -7.49 5.22
CA ILE A 39 9.35 -8.62 4.40
C ILE A 39 9.47 -8.34 2.90
N GLU A 40 9.56 -9.40 2.11
CA GLU A 40 9.48 -9.34 0.66
C GLU A 40 8.12 -9.84 0.16
N LEU A 41 7.54 -9.14 -0.80
CA LEU A 41 6.28 -9.56 -1.42
C LEU A 41 6.54 -10.69 -2.43
N THR A 42 6.41 -11.93 -1.94
CA THR A 42 6.36 -13.14 -2.77
C THR A 42 5.12 -13.19 -3.66
N ASP A 43 5.10 -14.11 -4.63
CA ASP A 43 3.96 -14.34 -5.52
C ASP A 43 2.65 -14.64 -4.75
N ALA A 44 2.75 -15.34 -3.62
CA ALA A 44 1.58 -15.62 -2.77
C ALA A 44 0.99 -14.35 -2.16
N HIS A 45 1.85 -13.41 -1.72
CA HIS A 45 1.39 -12.11 -1.22
C HIS A 45 0.73 -11.29 -2.33
N TRP A 46 1.33 -11.27 -3.53
CA TRP A 46 0.77 -10.57 -4.69
C TRP A 46 -0.58 -11.11 -5.14
N ALA A 47 -0.78 -12.43 -5.10
CA ALA A 47 -2.06 -13.03 -5.43
C ALA A 47 -3.19 -12.48 -4.54
N ILE A 48 -2.95 -12.37 -3.23
CA ILE A 48 -3.93 -11.82 -2.28
C ILE A 48 -4.10 -10.32 -2.48
N LEU A 49 -3.01 -9.55 -2.61
CA LEU A 49 -3.08 -8.09 -2.81
C LEU A 49 -3.86 -7.72 -4.08
N ARG A 50 -3.59 -8.41 -5.19
CA ARG A 50 -4.29 -8.20 -6.47
C ARG A 50 -5.75 -8.62 -6.39
N PHE A 51 -6.05 -9.72 -5.69
CA PHE A 51 -7.44 -10.13 -5.45
C PHE A 51 -8.21 -9.05 -4.67
N LEU A 52 -7.67 -8.61 -3.53
CA LEU A 52 -8.31 -7.57 -2.70
C LEU A 52 -8.48 -6.26 -3.47
N ARG A 53 -7.49 -5.87 -4.28
CA ARG A 53 -7.59 -4.67 -5.12
C ARG A 53 -8.58 -4.83 -6.25
N ALA A 54 -8.73 -6.00 -6.85
CA ALA A 54 -9.74 -6.22 -7.88
C ALA A 54 -11.17 -6.24 -7.32
N ASP A 55 -11.35 -6.71 -6.08
CA ASP A 55 -12.67 -6.85 -5.44
C ASP A 55 -13.19 -5.54 -4.83
N PHE A 56 -12.29 -4.66 -4.35
CA PHE A 56 -12.62 -3.43 -3.61
C PHE A 56 -12.18 -2.11 -4.29
N ALA A 57 -11.69 -2.14 -5.54
CA ALA A 57 -11.27 -0.92 -6.27
C ALA A 57 -12.44 -0.05 -6.77
#